data_AF-A0A0U1P0Q2-F1
#
_entry.id   AF-A0A0U1P0Q2-F1
#
_cell.length_a   1.000
_cell.length_b   1.000
_cell.length_c   1.000
_cell.angle_alpha   90.00
_cell.angle_beta   90.00
_cell.angle_gamma   90.00
#
_symmetry.space_group_name_H-M   'P 1'
#
loop_
_entity.id
_entity.type
_entity.pdbx_description
1 polymer ?
#
loop_
_entity_poly.entity_id
_entity_poly.type
_entity_poly.pdbx_seq_one_letter_code
_entity_poly.pdbx_strand_id
1 'polypeptide(L)'
;MNIKYVFLDGGGFFVDKVTCIAYLLYQSTTSQDIREKAIQLLNGDVSIRELKKNASFQPHLVIAESLVKQNKIDKYKVQIFAEEFMLIEV
;
A
#
# COMPACT_ATOMS: atom_id res chain seq x y z
N MET A 1 8.79 -3.52 21.90
CA MET A 1 7.46 -2.88 21.76
C MET A 1 7.43 -2.21 20.38
N ASN A 2 6.92 -2.90 19.37
CA ASN A 2 6.84 -2.40 18.00
C ASN A 2 5.51 -1.66 17.82
N ILE A 3 5.56 -0.34 17.64
CA ILE A 3 4.45 0.60 17.74
C ILE A 3 3.73 0.72 16.38
N LYS A 4 3.28 -0.40 15.80
CA LYS A 4 2.48 -0.37 14.55
C LYS A 4 1.05 -0.83 14.68
N TYR A 5 0.61 -1.16 15.90
CA TYR A 5 -0.80 -1.36 16.21
C TYR A 5 -1.32 -0.14 16.97
N VAL A 6 -1.56 0.97 16.26
CA VAL A 6 -2.47 2.00 16.77
C VAL A 6 -3.89 1.45 16.55
N PHE A 7 -4.36 0.70 17.54
CA PHE A 7 -5.76 0.39 17.76
C PHE A 7 -6.50 1.68 18.14
N LEU A 8 -7.53 2.08 17.37
CA LEU A 8 -8.64 2.90 17.88
C LEU A 8 -9.96 2.51 17.18
N ASP A 9 -10.94 2.16 18.02
CA ASP A 9 -12.37 1.92 17.79
C ASP A 9 -12.81 0.86 16.76
N GLY A 10 -13.09 -0.36 17.26
CA GLY A 10 -14.07 -1.27 16.65
C GLY A 10 -13.61 -2.11 15.45
N GLY A 11 -12.69 -3.04 15.65
CA GLY A 11 -12.63 -4.30 14.87
C GLY A 11 -12.39 -4.22 13.35
N GLY A 12 -11.77 -3.16 12.83
CA GLY A 12 -11.41 -3.05 11.41
C GLY A 12 -10.05 -2.38 11.23
N PHE A 13 -9.18 -2.98 10.40
CA PHE A 13 -7.91 -2.39 9.99
C PHE A 13 -8.20 -1.04 9.32
N PHE A 14 -7.77 0.08 9.90
CA PHE A 14 -7.96 1.38 9.26
C PHE A 14 -7.09 1.40 8.00
N VAL A 15 -7.72 1.29 6.84
CA VAL A 15 -6.99 1.27 5.58
C VAL A 15 -6.43 2.67 5.30
N ASP A 16 -5.16 2.86 5.63
CA ASP A 16 -4.43 4.09 5.32
C ASP A 16 -4.28 4.31 3.81
N LYS A 17 -4.15 5.58 3.43
CA LYS A 17 -3.89 5.95 2.02
C LYS A 17 -2.65 5.25 1.47
N VAL A 18 -1.64 5.01 2.30
CA VAL A 18 -0.42 4.30 1.90
C VAL A 18 -0.74 2.85 1.52
N THR A 19 -1.51 2.14 2.36
CA THR A 19 -1.95 0.76 2.12
C THR A 19 -2.77 0.65 0.84
N CYS A 20 -3.69 1.60 0.60
CA CYS A 20 -4.43 1.69 -0.66
C CYS A 20 -3.50 1.89 -1.87
N ILE A 21 -2.52 2.78 -1.76
CA ILE A 21 -1.58 3.06 -2.85
C ILE A 21 -0.70 1.84 -3.12
N ALA A 22 -0.21 1.16 -2.08
CA ALA A 22 0.55 -0.09 -2.20
C ALA A 22 -0.27 -1.16 -2.93
N TYR A 23 -1.53 -1.38 -2.53
CA TYR A 23 -2.43 -2.31 -3.19
C TYR A 23 -2.64 -1.95 -4.68
N LEU A 24 -2.84 -0.66 -4.99
CA LEU A 24 -3.00 -0.18 -6.36
C LEU A 24 -1.74 -0.36 -7.20
N LEU A 25 -0.57 -0.08 -6.66
CA LEU A 25 0.69 -0.34 -7.33
C LEU A 25 0.85 -1.83 -7.64
N TYR A 26 0.61 -2.69 -6.65
CA TYR A 26 0.75 -4.14 -6.76
C TYR A 26 -0.18 -4.75 -7.82
N GLN A 27 -1.44 -4.30 -7.89
CA GLN A 27 -2.41 -4.84 -8.86
C GLN A 27 -2.32 -4.19 -10.25
N SER A 28 -1.78 -2.97 -10.36
CA SER A 28 -1.75 -2.22 -11.62
C SER A 28 -0.71 -2.73 -12.62
N THR A 29 0.14 -3.67 -12.21
CA THR A 29 1.30 -4.10 -12.99
C THR A 29 1.60 -5.57 -12.79
N THR A 30 2.19 -6.18 -13.81
CA THR A 30 2.74 -7.54 -13.75
C THR A 30 4.25 -7.54 -13.46
N SER A 31 4.89 -6.37 -13.44
CA SER A 31 6.32 -6.25 -13.16
C SER A 31 6.62 -6.64 -11.72
N GLN A 32 7.52 -7.61 -11.54
CA GLN A 32 7.93 -8.07 -10.22
C GLN A 32 8.57 -6.94 -9.40
N ASP A 33 9.41 -6.12 -10.01
CA ASP A 33 10.08 -4.99 -9.35
C ASP A 33 9.07 -4.02 -8.73
N ILE A 34 7.97 -3.72 -9.44
CA ILE A 34 6.94 -2.82 -8.94
C ILE A 34 6.12 -3.47 -7.83
N ARG A 35 5.84 -4.77 -7.93
CA ARG A 35 5.12 -5.52 -6.90
C ARG A 35 5.92 -5.63 -5.60
N GLU A 36 7.21 -5.92 -5.70
CA GLU A 36 8.12 -5.95 -4.55
C GLU A 36 8.22 -4.58 -3.88
N LYS A 37 8.33 -3.51 -4.67
CA LYS A 37 8.33 -2.14 -4.15
C LYS A 37 7.00 -1.73 -3.51
N ALA A 38 5.88 -2.25 -4.01
CA ALA A 38 4.58 -2.04 -3.39
C ALA A 38 4.46 -2.75 -2.03
N ILE A 39 5.00 -3.97 -1.90
CA ILE A 39 5.07 -4.69 -0.62
C ILE A 39 6.01 -3.96 0.35
N GLN A 40 7.18 -3.51 -0.11
CA GLN A 40 8.09 -2.68 0.68
C GLN A 40 7.40 -1.38 1.16
N LEU A 41 6.55 -0.76 0.32
CA LEU A 41 5.77 0.42 0.70
C LEU A 41 4.73 0.10 1.78
N LEU A 42 4.07 -1.06 1.70
CA LEU A 42 3.14 -1.56 2.72
C LEU A 42 3.85 -1.78 4.05
N ASN A 43 5.00 -2.45 4.02
CA ASN A 43 5.80 -2.72 5.22
C ASN A 43 6.51 -1.46 5.76
N GLY A 44 6.59 -0.40 4.95
CA GLY A 44 7.23 0.87 5.31
C GLY A 44 8.76 0.87 5.13
N ASP A 45 9.30 -0.11 4.40
CA ASP A 45 10.71 -0.18 4.01
C ASP A 45 11.08 0.92 2.99
N VAL A 46 10.11 1.33 2.17
CA VAL A 46 10.25 2.45 1.24
C VAL A 46 9.13 3.45 1.42
N SER A 47 9.45 4.73 1.26
CA SER A 47 8.45 5.80 1.33
C SER A 47 7.90 6.17 -0.05
N ILE A 48 6.67 6.72 -0.10
CA ILE A 48 6.09 7.28 -1.34
C ILE A 48 7.03 8.34 -1.95
N ARG A 49 7.72 9.12 -1.10
CA ARG A 49 8.65 10.17 -1.54
C ARG A 49 9.83 9.59 -2.31
N GLU A 50 10.34 8.43 -1.91
CA GLU A 50 11.41 7.74 -2.63
C GLU A 50 10.91 7.14 -3.93
N LEU A 51 9.76 6.47 -3.91
CA LEU A 51 9.17 5.91 -5.13
C LEU A 51 8.84 7.01 -6.17
N LYS A 52 8.45 8.22 -5.73
CA LYS A 52 8.23 9.38 -6.61
C LYS A 52 9.49 9.86 -7.33
N LYS A 53 10.69 9.56 -6.81
CA LYS A 53 11.96 9.90 -7.50
C LYS A 53 12.27 8.93 -8.64
N ASN A 54 11.69 7.73 -8.62
CA ASN A 54 11.86 6.76 -9.69
C ASN A 54 10.87 7.06 -10.83
N ALA A 55 11.40 7.43 -11.99
CA ALA A 55 10.60 7.75 -13.18
C ALA A 55 9.68 6.59 -13.59
N SER A 56 10.12 5.34 -13.41
CA SER A 56 9.34 4.14 -13.71
C SER A 56 8.11 3.96 -12.79
N PHE A 57 8.15 4.49 -11.57
CA PHE A 57 7.08 4.34 -10.57
C PHE A 57 6.13 5.53 -10.53
N GLN A 58 6.61 6.69 -10.97
CA GLN A 58 5.85 7.93 -10.95
C GLN A 58 4.48 7.84 -11.66
N PRO A 59 4.34 7.29 -12.89
CA PRO A 59 3.04 7.20 -13.54
C PRO A 59 2.07 6.29 -12.77
N HIS A 60 2.55 5.17 -12.25
CA HIS A 60 1.74 4.24 -11.44
C HIS A 60 1.26 4.88 -10.14
N LEU A 61 2.13 5.66 -9.47
CA LEU A 61 1.79 6.40 -8.27
C LEU A 61 0.73 7.47 -8.52
N VAL A 62 0.84 8.24 -9.60
CA VAL A 62 -0.14 9.28 -9.95
C VAL A 62 -1.51 8.66 -10.21
N ILE A 63 -1.56 7.54 -10.92
CA ILE A 63 -2.79 6.79 -11.17
C ILE A 63 -3.37 6.27 -9.85
N ALA A 64 -2.54 5.67 -8.99
CA ALA A 64 -2.96 5.16 -7.70
C ALA A 64 -3.53 6.27 -6.80
N GLU A 65 -2.84 7.41 -6.69
CA GLU A 65 -3.31 8.58 -5.93
C GLU A 65 -4.66 9.11 -6.46
N SER A 66 -4.85 9.10 -7.78
CA SER A 66 -6.11 9.50 -8.41
C SER A 66 -7.26 8.52 -8.06
N LEU A 67 -7.01 7.21 -8.11
CA LEU A 67 -7.99 6.19 -7.77
C LEU A 67 -8.40 6.24 -6.29
N VAL A 68 -7.44 6.53 -5.39
CA VAL A 68 -7.72 6.80 -3.97
C VAL A 68 -8.60 8.02 -3.80
N LYS A 69 -8.30 9.12 -4.50
CA LYS A 69 -9.13 10.35 -4.46
C LYS A 69 -10.55 10.13 -4.97
N GLN A 70 -10.71 9.26 -5.96
CA GLN A 70 -12.02 8.89 -6.51
C GLN A 70 -12.80 7.93 -5.61
N ASN A 71 -12.19 7.45 -4.51
CA ASN A 71 -12.78 6.49 -3.56
C ASN A 71 -13.28 5.20 -4.23
N LYS A 72 -12.75 4.85 -5.41
CA LYS A 72 -13.06 3.64 -6.18
C LYS A 72 -12.11 2.51 -5.81
N ILE A 73 -12.01 2.20 -4.52
CA ILE A 73 -11.14 1.15 -4.02
C ILE A 73 -11.95 0.20 -3.15
N ASP A 74 -11.84 -1.08 -3.46
CA ASP A 74 -12.42 -2.14 -2.67
C ASP A 74 -11.58 -2.34 -1.39
N LYS A 75 -12.06 -1.77 -0.28
CA LYS A 75 -11.38 -1.82 1.01
C LYS A 75 -11.18 -3.25 1.50
N TYR A 76 -12.08 -4.16 1.16
CA TYR A 76 -11.97 -5.57 1.55
C TYR A 76 -10.76 -6.22 0.87
N LYS A 77 -10.53 -5.94 -0.41
CA LYS A 77 -9.34 -6.42 -1.12
C LYS A 77 -8.05 -5.78 -0.62
N VAL A 78 -8.09 -4.50 -0.26
CA VAL A 78 -6.93 -3.84 0.37
C VAL A 78 -6.59 -4.48 1.70
N GLN A 79 -7.61 -4.82 2.49
CA GLN A 79 -7.42 -5.51 3.77
C GLN A 79 -6.81 -6.89 3.57
N ILE A 80 -7.34 -7.72 2.66
CA ILE A 80 -6.73 -9.04 2.34
C ILE A 80 -5.28 -8.86 1.90
N PHE A 81 -5.00 -7.91 1.00
CA PHE A 81 -3.63 -7.62 0.57
C PHE A 81 -2.72 -7.24 1.76
N ALA A 82 -3.21 -6.42 2.69
CA ALA A 82 -2.46 -6.08 3.87
C ALA A 82 -2.21 -7.32 4.74
N GLU A 83 -3.22 -8.15 4.97
CA GLU A 83 -3.09 -9.38 5.77
C GLU A 83 -2.15 -10.41 5.12
N GLU A 84 -2.12 -10.50 3.79
CA GLU A 84 -1.25 -11.44 3.05
C GLU A 84 0.22 -11.00 3.03
N PHE A 85 0.49 -9.70 2.89
CA PHE A 85 1.85 -9.17 2.62
C PHE A 85 2.47 -8.38 3.76
N MET A 86 1.69 -8.00 4.78
CA MET A 86 2.23 -7.37 5.97
C MET A 86 2.95 -8.42 6.81
N LEU A 87 4.27 -8.29 6.92
CA LEU A 87 5.08 -9.19 7.73
C LEU A 87 4.76 -8.99 9.21
N ILE A 88 4.11 -9.97 9.83
CA ILE A 88 3.99 -10.07 11.28
C ILE A 88 5.32 -10.63 11.79
N GLU A 89 6.13 -9.81 12.45
CA GLU A 89 7.24 -10.33 13.25
C GLU A 89 6.67 -11.20 14.38
N VAL A 90 7.01 -12.50 14.37
CA VAL A 90 6.67 -13.49 15.41
C VAL A 90 7.51 -13.33 16.67
#